data_AF-A0A7W0Z0F2-F1
#
_entry.id   AF-A0A7W0Z0F2-F1
#
_cell.length_a   1.000
_cell.length_b   1.000
_cell.length_c   1.000
_cell.angle_alpha   90.00
_cell.angle_beta   90.00
_cell.angle_gamma   90.00
#
_symmetry.space_group_name_H-M   'P 1'
#
loop_
_entity.id
_entity.type
_entity.pdbx_description
1 polymer ?
#
loop_
_entity_poly.entity_id
_entity_poly.type
_entity_poly.pdbx_seq_one_letter_code
_entity_poly.pdbx_strand_id
1 'polypeptide(L)'
;MSSEIRREVVFASSPDEVWEALTDADRLAEWFANDVELDPRPGGEGIFRWDDGAERHAVVEEAEAPHRFAFEWADPGEAATTSVQFTLEEVPEGTRLTVVESAPAGPRACMAEWAWAAELQALAGPVRARVR
;
A
#
# COMPACT_ATOMS: atom_id res chain seq x y z
N MET A 1 -20.41 -8.86 -7.04
CA MET A 1 -19.97 -7.73 -7.88
C MET A 1 -18.79 -7.12 -7.15
N SER A 2 -17.56 -7.26 -7.65
CA SER A 2 -16.38 -6.64 -7.01
C SER A 2 -16.40 -5.13 -7.25
N SER A 3 -15.94 -4.35 -6.27
CA SER A 3 -15.69 -2.92 -6.43
C SER A 3 -14.19 -2.69 -6.51
N GLU A 4 -13.76 -1.91 -7.50
CA GLU A 4 -12.35 -1.57 -7.71
C GLU A 4 -12.16 -0.06 -7.55
N ILE A 5 -11.07 0.33 -6.91
CA ILE A 5 -10.65 1.72 -6.77
C ILE A 5 -9.21 1.86 -7.24
N ARG A 6 -8.97 2.83 -8.11
CA ARG A 6 -7.64 3.18 -8.61
C ARG A 6 -7.25 4.57 -8.12
N ARG A 7 -6.00 4.71 -7.67
CA ARG A 7 -5.39 5.99 -7.28
C ARG A 7 -4.00 6.12 -7.88
N GLU A 8 -3.59 7.35 -8.16
CA GLU A 8 -2.29 7.66 -8.73
C GLU A 8 -1.66 8.83 -7.99
N VAL A 9 -0.38 8.72 -7.66
CA VAL A 9 0.40 9.80 -7.03
C VAL A 9 1.80 9.84 -7.64
N VAL A 10 2.43 11.01 -7.61
CA VAL A 10 3.80 11.20 -8.09
C VAL A 10 4.67 11.68 -6.94
N PHE A 11 5.73 10.95 -6.67
CA PHE A 11 6.75 11.25 -5.67
C PHE A 11 7.98 11.86 -6.34
N ALA A 12 8.65 12.80 -5.66
CA ALA A 12 9.93 13.36 -6.10
C ALA A 12 11.14 12.49 -5.69
N SER A 13 10.92 11.17 -5.56
CA SER A 13 11.86 10.15 -5.09
C SER A 13 12.09 9.10 -6.18
N SER A 14 13.17 8.33 -6.06
CA SER A 14 13.45 7.23 -7.00
C SER A 14 12.48 6.06 -6.80
N PRO A 15 12.30 5.17 -7.81
CA PRO A 15 11.47 3.99 -7.65
C PRO A 15 11.94 3.08 -6.52
N ASP A 16 13.26 2.97 -6.29
CA ASP A 16 13.83 2.18 -5.19
C ASP A 16 13.45 2.75 -3.82
N GLU A 17 13.49 4.07 -3.63
CA GLU A 17 13.10 4.71 -2.36
C GLU A 17 11.60 4.49 -2.06
N VAL A 18 10.76 4.62 -3.09
CA VAL A 18 9.31 4.38 -2.96
C VAL A 18 9.05 2.89 -2.72
N TRP A 19 9.80 2.00 -3.36
CA TRP A 19 9.72 0.56 -3.16
C TRP A 19 10.04 0.16 -1.72
N GLU A 20 11.16 0.65 -1.17
CA GLU A 20 11.53 0.40 0.22
C GLU A 20 10.43 0.90 1.17
N ALA A 21 9.87 2.09 0.94
CA ALA A 21 8.78 2.62 1.76
C ALA A 21 7.50 1.77 1.76
N LEU A 22 7.31 0.93 0.74
CA LEU A 22 6.14 0.06 0.56
C LEU A 22 6.37 -1.41 0.97
N THR A 23 7.62 -1.84 1.12
CA THR A 23 7.97 -3.25 1.31
C THR A 23 8.84 -3.51 2.54
N ASP A 24 9.47 -2.47 3.08
CA ASP A 24 10.22 -2.55 4.32
C ASP A 24 9.28 -2.36 5.52
N ALA A 25 9.31 -3.33 6.43
CA ALA A 25 8.43 -3.35 7.59
C ALA A 25 8.69 -2.17 8.55
N ASP A 26 9.96 -1.81 8.77
CA ASP A 26 10.31 -0.67 9.63
C ASP A 26 9.80 0.64 9.01
N ARG A 27 9.92 0.79 7.69
CA ARG A 27 9.36 1.93 6.96
C ARG A 27 7.84 1.99 7.01
N LEU A 28 7.15 0.87 6.82
CA LEU A 28 5.70 0.82 6.91
C LEU A 28 5.21 1.14 8.34
N ALA A 29 5.96 0.73 9.36
CA ALA A 29 5.66 1.06 10.76
C ALA A 29 5.82 2.57 11.07
N GLU A 30 6.57 3.32 10.26
CA GLU A 30 6.74 4.77 10.45
C GLU A 30 5.49 5.57 10.04
N TRP A 31 4.66 5.09 9.10
CA TRP A 31 3.59 5.90 8.51
C TRP A 31 2.25 5.18 8.28
N PHE A 32 2.22 3.86 8.23
CA PHE A 32 1.03 3.09 7.82
C PHE A 32 0.35 2.34 8.96
N ALA A 33 1.12 1.59 9.73
CA ALA A 33 0.66 0.81 10.88
C ALA A 33 1.62 1.01 12.06
N ASN A 34 1.23 0.61 13.26
CA ASN A 34 2.07 0.78 14.44
C ASN A 34 3.14 -0.31 14.54
N ASP A 35 2.80 -1.51 14.08
CA ASP A 35 3.68 -2.67 14.05
C ASP A 35 3.41 -3.46 12.77
N VAL A 36 4.49 -3.82 12.08
CA VAL A 36 4.45 -4.45 10.77
C VAL A 36 5.43 -5.60 10.74
N GLU A 37 4.94 -6.76 10.36
CA GLU A 37 5.74 -7.90 9.93
C GLU A 37 5.43 -8.11 8.45
N LEU A 38 6.46 -8.20 7.60
CA LEU A 38 6.25 -8.42 6.17
C LEU A 38 7.42 -9.20 5.57
N ASP A 39 7.10 -10.26 4.84
CA ASP A 39 8.03 -10.94 3.94
C ASP A 39 7.72 -10.54 2.49
N PRO A 40 8.46 -9.58 1.89
CA PRO A 40 8.16 -9.02 0.57
C PRO A 40 8.64 -9.94 -0.57
N ARG A 41 8.23 -11.20 -0.54
CA ARG A 41 8.47 -12.21 -1.57
C ARG A 41 7.15 -12.87 -1.96
N PRO A 42 6.97 -13.34 -3.20
CA PRO A 42 5.75 -14.06 -3.57
C PRO A 42 5.50 -15.26 -2.65
N GLY A 43 4.30 -15.34 -2.08
CA GLY A 43 3.90 -16.31 -1.07
C GLY A 43 4.36 -15.99 0.35
N GLY A 44 5.03 -14.86 0.56
CA GLY A 44 5.38 -14.34 1.88
C GLY A 44 4.15 -13.84 2.63
N GLU A 45 4.20 -13.89 3.96
CA GLU A 45 3.12 -13.43 4.83
C GLU A 45 3.46 -12.06 5.42
N GLY A 46 2.43 -11.32 5.78
CA GLY A 46 2.56 -10.06 6.51
C GLY A 46 1.46 -9.89 7.56
N ILE A 47 1.76 -9.15 8.61
CA ILE A 47 0.81 -8.79 9.66
C ILE A 47 0.95 -7.30 9.91
N PHE A 48 -0.16 -6.58 9.82
CA PHE A 48 -0.26 -5.16 10.10
C PHE A 48 -1.11 -4.96 11.35
N ARG A 49 -0.59 -4.24 12.34
CA ARG A 49 -1.28 -3.98 13.61
C ARG A 49 -1.36 -2.49 13.91
N TRP A 50 -2.50 -2.07 14.43
CA TRP A 50 -2.78 -0.70 14.84
C TRP A 50 -3.08 -0.62 16.34
N ASP A 51 -2.81 0.53 16.96
CA ASP A 51 -2.99 0.76 18.41
C ASP A 51 -4.44 0.65 18.89
N ASP A 52 -5.42 0.75 17.99
CA ASP A 52 -6.83 0.55 18.29
C ASP A 52 -7.22 -0.94 18.41
N GLY A 53 -6.26 -1.84 18.18
CA GLY A 53 -6.43 -3.29 18.22
C GLY A 53 -6.86 -3.90 16.89
N ALA A 54 -6.95 -3.11 15.81
CA ALA A 54 -7.12 -3.66 14.48
C ALA A 54 -5.86 -4.43 14.05
N GLU A 55 -6.07 -5.55 13.37
CA GLU A 55 -5.01 -6.38 12.81
C GLU A 55 -5.45 -6.85 11.42
N ARG A 56 -4.52 -6.94 10.47
CA ARG A 56 -4.76 -7.55 9.16
C ARG A 56 -3.65 -8.48 8.77
N HIS A 57 -4.01 -9.62 8.21
CA HIS A 57 -3.07 -10.61 7.72
C HIS A 57 -3.00 -10.49 6.21
N ALA A 58 -1.78 -10.37 5.69
CA ALA A 58 -1.50 -10.22 4.28
C ALA A 58 -0.75 -11.44 3.75
N VAL A 59 -0.97 -11.74 2.48
CA VAL A 59 -0.20 -12.70 1.70
C VAL A 59 0.25 -11.99 0.44
N VAL A 60 1.56 -11.93 0.23
CA VAL A 60 2.17 -11.33 -0.95
C VAL A 60 1.91 -12.22 -2.16
N GLU A 61 1.25 -11.68 -3.17
CA GLU A 61 0.99 -12.37 -4.44
C GLU A 61 2.15 -12.18 -5.41
N GLU A 62 2.65 -10.94 -5.50
CA GLU A 62 3.67 -10.54 -6.48
C GLU A 62 4.63 -9.54 -5.83
N ALA A 63 5.92 -9.73 -6.06
CA ALA A 63 6.96 -8.77 -5.68
C ALA A 63 8.07 -8.76 -6.73
N GLU A 64 8.03 -7.75 -7.59
CA GLU A 64 9.02 -7.49 -8.65
C GLU A 64 9.66 -6.12 -8.40
N ALA A 65 10.69 -6.10 -7.57
CA ALA A 65 11.39 -4.86 -7.22
C ALA A 65 12.01 -4.16 -8.45
N PRO A 66 12.00 -2.82 -8.53
CA PRO A 66 11.19 -1.86 -7.74
C PRO A 66 9.83 -1.54 -8.38
N HIS A 67 9.31 -2.35 -9.30
CA HIS A 67 8.24 -1.94 -10.22
C HIS A 67 6.84 -2.38 -9.80
N ARG A 68 6.68 -3.55 -9.18
CA ARG A 68 5.36 -4.13 -8.89
C ARG A 68 5.33 -4.85 -7.56
N PHE A 69 4.34 -4.52 -6.75
CA PHE A 69 4.10 -5.21 -5.48
C PHE A 69 2.61 -5.43 -5.32
N ALA A 70 2.19 -6.66 -5.06
CA ALA A 70 0.79 -7.00 -4.88
C ALA A 70 0.63 -7.94 -3.68
N PHE A 71 -0.40 -7.71 -2.89
CA PHE A 71 -0.77 -8.58 -1.79
C PHE A 71 -2.28 -8.61 -1.62
N GLU A 72 -2.76 -9.71 -1.06
CA GLU A 72 -4.11 -9.79 -0.52
C GLU A 72 -4.06 -9.72 0.98
N TRP A 73 -5.02 -9.05 1.59
CA TRP A 73 -5.16 -9.00 3.04
C TRP A 73 -6.61 -9.15 3.51
N ALA A 74 -6.77 -9.59 4.75
CA ALA A 74 -8.07 -9.72 5.40
C ALA A 74 -7.97 -9.43 6.89
N ASP A 75 -9.10 -9.07 7.49
CA ASP A 75 -9.22 -9.04 8.94
C ASP A 75 -9.19 -10.49 9.48
N PRO A 76 -8.60 -10.75 10.66
CA PRO A 76 -8.50 -12.09 11.24
C PRO A 76 -9.87 -12.79 11.35
N GLY A 77 -9.97 -13.98 10.75
CA GLY A 77 -11.17 -14.80 10.77
C GLY A 77 -12.23 -14.42 9.73
N GLU A 78 -12.00 -13.41 8.91
CA GLU A 78 -12.84 -13.07 7.77
C GLU A 78 -12.41 -13.85 6.51
N ALA A 79 -13.38 -14.35 5.75
CA ALA A 79 -13.13 -15.00 4.47
C ALA A 79 -13.05 -14.00 3.29
N ALA A 80 -13.48 -12.76 3.52
CA ALA A 80 -13.44 -11.71 2.51
C ALA A 80 -12.07 -11.05 2.50
N THR A 81 -11.31 -11.26 1.43
CA THR A 81 -10.03 -10.59 1.19
C THR A 81 -10.22 -9.31 0.39
N THR A 82 -9.25 -8.41 0.54
CA THR A 82 -9.05 -7.25 -0.33
C THR A 82 -7.73 -7.43 -1.04
N SER A 83 -7.71 -7.29 -2.36
CA SER A 83 -6.47 -7.32 -3.16
C SER A 83 -5.97 -5.89 -3.36
N VAL A 84 -4.68 -5.69 -3.16
CA VAL A 84 -3.97 -4.41 -3.32
C VAL A 84 -2.82 -4.63 -4.28
N GLN A 85 -2.71 -3.76 -5.29
CA GLN A 85 -1.63 -3.76 -6.27
C GLN A 85 -0.99 -2.38 -6.36
N PHE A 86 0.33 -2.36 -6.29
CA PHE A 86 1.20 -1.20 -6.49
C PHE A 86 1.97 -1.36 -7.79
N THR A 87 1.99 -0.30 -8.58
CA THR A 87 2.83 -0.19 -9.78
C THR A 87 3.62 1.10 -9.72
N LEU A 88 4.94 0.98 -9.80
CA LEU A 88 5.87 2.10 -9.80
C LEU A 88 6.41 2.31 -11.21
N GLU A 89 6.32 3.54 -11.70
CA GLU A 89 6.84 3.94 -13.01
C GLU A 89 7.75 5.16 -12.84
N GLU A 90 8.96 5.10 -13.39
CA GLU A 90 9.84 6.27 -13.45
C GLU A 90 9.25 7.33 -14.39
N VAL A 91 9.18 8.57 -13.91
CA VAL A 91 8.70 9.74 -14.65
C VAL A 91 9.68 10.90 -14.50
N PRO A 92 9.68 11.91 -15.40
CA PRO A 92 10.62 13.03 -15.30
C PRO A 92 10.61 13.77 -13.95
N GLU A 93 9.48 13.77 -13.24
CA GLU A 93 9.29 14.38 -11.93
C GLU A 93 9.68 13.48 -10.73
N GLY A 94 10.08 12.22 -10.97
CA GLY A 94 10.43 11.23 -9.95
C GLY A 94 9.77 9.88 -10.24
N THR A 95 8.87 9.43 -9.37
CA THR A 95 8.20 8.12 -9.48
C THR A 95 6.69 8.28 -9.41
N ARG A 96 5.98 7.72 -10.38
CA ARG A 96 4.53 7.56 -10.30
C ARG A 96 4.20 6.24 -9.64
N LEU A 97 3.46 6.29 -8.53
CA LEU A 97 2.85 5.13 -7.91
C LEU A 97 1.38 5.06 -8.31
N THR A 98 0.97 3.93 -8.87
CA THR A 98 -0.42 3.57 -9.09
C THR A 98 -0.83 2.52 -8.07
N VAL A 99 -1.94 2.76 -7.39
CA VAL A 99 -2.54 1.85 -6.41
C VAL A 99 -3.88 1.37 -6.95
N VAL A 100 -4.08 0.07 -7.03
CA VAL A 100 -5.35 -0.54 -7.40
C VAL A 100 -5.80 -1.45 -6.26
N GLU A 101 -7.01 -1.22 -5.77
CA GLU A 101 -7.61 -2.00 -4.69
C GLU A 101 -8.92 -2.62 -5.17
N SER A 102 -9.14 -3.91 -4.89
CA SER A 102 -10.35 -4.65 -5.29
C SER A 102 -10.93 -5.43 -4.12
N ALA A 103 -12.22 -5.26 -3.85
CA ALA A 103 -12.94 -5.94 -2.76
C ALA A 103 -14.34 -6.46 -3.17
N PRO A 104 -14.74 -7.68 -2.72
CA PRO A 104 -15.94 -8.38 -3.20
C PRO A 104 -17.30 -7.80 -2.75
N ALA A 105 -17.33 -6.88 -1.78
CA ALA A 105 -18.58 -6.40 -1.18
C ALA A 105 -18.55 -4.89 -0.91
N GLY A 106 -18.41 -4.08 -1.97
CA GLY A 106 -18.34 -2.63 -1.84
C GLY A 106 -17.12 -2.19 -1.00
N PRO A 107 -16.92 -0.89 -0.77
CA PRO A 107 -15.78 -0.44 0.01
C PRO A 107 -15.96 -0.86 1.47
N ARG A 108 -15.33 -1.96 1.89
CA ARG A 108 -15.13 -2.31 3.30
C ARG A 108 -13.78 -1.74 3.73
N ALA A 109 -13.84 -0.65 4.49
CA ALA A 109 -12.77 -0.07 5.29
C ALA A 109 -11.54 0.58 4.62
N CYS A 110 -11.04 0.17 3.46
CA CYS A 110 -9.80 0.79 2.96
C CYS A 110 -9.98 2.25 2.50
N MET A 111 -11.20 2.63 2.10
CA MET A 111 -11.53 3.94 1.52
C MET A 111 -11.46 5.15 2.46
N ALA A 112 -11.51 4.99 3.78
CA ALA A 112 -11.47 6.15 4.68
C ALA A 112 -10.05 6.56 5.08
N GLU A 113 -9.12 5.60 5.13
CA GLU A 113 -7.78 5.79 5.71
C GLU A 113 -6.68 5.89 4.67
N TRP A 114 -6.83 5.27 3.50
CA TRP A 114 -5.91 5.49 2.38
C TRP A 114 -6.16 6.84 1.69
N ALA A 115 -7.24 7.52 2.10
CA ALA A 115 -7.74 8.69 1.42
C ALA A 115 -6.97 9.97 1.79
N TRP A 116 -6.54 10.24 3.04
CA TRP A 116 -5.94 11.55 3.39
C TRP A 116 -4.75 11.61 4.38
N ALA A 117 -4.33 10.55 5.06
CA ALA A 117 -3.23 10.57 6.03
C ALA A 117 -2.42 9.27 5.86
N ALA A 118 -1.11 9.19 5.73
CA ALA A 118 -0.08 10.06 6.25
C ALA A 118 1.04 10.27 5.22
N GLU A 119 1.32 11.54 4.97
CA GLU A 119 2.69 12.04 4.89
C GLU A 119 3.60 11.54 3.77
N LEU A 120 3.20 11.99 2.59
CA LEU A 120 3.98 12.91 1.74
C LEU A 120 4.79 14.02 2.49
N GLN A 121 5.08 13.90 3.79
CA GLN A 121 5.89 14.80 4.62
C GLN A 121 7.13 14.11 5.22
N ALA A 122 7.18 12.77 5.31
CA ALA A 122 8.31 12.13 6.00
C ALA A 122 9.62 12.18 5.20
N LEU A 123 9.59 12.30 3.86
CA LEU A 123 10.85 12.27 3.06
C LEU A 123 11.05 13.32 1.96
N ALA A 124 10.06 14.00 1.32
CA ALA A 124 10.41 14.96 0.25
C ALA A 124 9.33 15.97 -0.17
N GLY A 125 9.47 17.24 0.25
CA GLY A 125 9.07 18.44 -0.52
C GLY A 125 7.60 18.64 -0.95
N PRO A 126 7.22 19.80 -1.51
CA PRO A 126 5.81 20.16 -1.76
C PRO A 126 5.19 19.37 -2.93
N VAL A 127 4.05 18.71 -2.69
CA VAL A 127 3.33 17.83 -3.64
C VAL A 127 2.10 18.52 -4.25
N ARG A 128 1.78 18.22 -5.51
CA ARG A 128 0.53 18.59 -6.19
C ARG A 128 -0.27 17.33 -6.55
N ALA A 129 -1.28 16.98 -5.75
CA ALA A 129 -2.18 15.88 -6.04
C ALA A 129 -3.25 16.28 -7.09
N ARG A 130 -3.60 15.36 -8.00
CA ARG A 130 -4.80 15.44 -8.87
C ARG A 130 -5.63 14.19 -8.64
N VAL A 131 -6.79 14.37 -8.02
CA VAL A 131 -7.84 13.34 -7.96
C VAL A 131 -8.64 13.43 -9.26
N ARG A 132 -8.84 12.32 -9.96
CA ARG A 132 -9.81 12.19 -11.05
C ARG A 132 -10.81 11.10 -10.70
#